data_AF-A0A9D8AA48-F1
#
_entry.id   AF-A0A9D8AA48-F1
#
_cell.length_a   1.000
_cell.length_b   1.000
_cell.length_c   1.000
_cell.angle_alpha   90.00
_cell.angle_beta   90.00
_cell.angle_gamma   90.00
#
_symmetry.space_group_name_H-M   'P 1'
#
loop_
_entity.id
_entity.type
_entity.pdbx_description
1 polymer ?
#
loop_
_entity_poly.entity_id
_entity_poly.type
_entity_poly.pdbx_seq_one_letter_code
_entity_poly.pdbx_strand_id
1 'polypeptide(L)'
;MGNFKKLLRLPNFHFKTNLGLIRRLPFCVLFAFLLGQENSPGLRFYNKYGLGKISEFSYLDISTNDPIAVENEFTLSFQFLIREPNPFGFIFHINGDSLPSSKMTYIDFKQVDTSYFEFSIDGMDEAISFPIAKSELTAFNWHHLSVTYNFVYDEVRIVLNNNHVNVLKYPMLNEQNIKIR
;
A
#
# COMPACT_ATOMS: atom_id res chain seq x y z
N MET A 1 5.58 -19.52 -19.63
CA MET A 1 6.90 -19.97 -19.12
C MET A 1 7.95 -18.99 -19.60
N GLY A 2 8.44 -18.12 -18.73
CA GLY A 2 9.44 -17.11 -19.06
C GLY A 2 10.25 -16.77 -17.82
N ASN A 3 11.35 -17.50 -17.61
CA ASN A 3 12.33 -17.23 -16.57
C ASN A 3 13.12 -15.96 -16.90
N PHE A 4 13.19 -15.00 -15.99
CA PHE A 4 14.22 -13.96 -16.01
C PHE A 4 14.87 -13.80 -14.64
N LYS A 5 16.04 -14.43 -14.47
CA LYS A 5 17.01 -14.11 -13.41
C LYS A 5 17.89 -12.96 -13.92
N LYS A 6 17.82 -11.78 -13.30
CA LYS A 6 18.85 -10.74 -13.49
C LYS A 6 19.97 -10.97 -12.48
N LEU A 7 21.07 -11.57 -12.95
CA LEU A 7 22.36 -11.55 -12.28
C LEU A 7 22.96 -10.15 -12.43
N LEU A 8 23.12 -9.43 -11.31
CA LEU A 8 23.92 -8.20 -11.25
C LEU A 8 25.41 -8.60 -11.29
N ARG A 9 26.04 -8.43 -12.46
CA ARG A 9 27.51 -8.39 -12.56
C ARG A 9 27.97 -6.97 -12.29
N LEU A 10 28.77 -6.78 -11.25
CA LEU A 10 29.51 -5.54 -11.02
C LEU A 10 30.67 -5.45 -12.04
N PRO A 11 30.88 -4.31 -12.73
CA PRO A 11 32.08 -4.12 -13.52
C PRO A 11 33.29 -3.86 -12.62
N ASN A 12 34.38 -4.60 -12.85
CA ASN A 12 35.68 -4.34 -12.22
C ASN A 12 36.23 -2.98 -12.69
N PHE A 13 36.21 -1.99 -11.80
CA PHE A 13 36.92 -0.71 -12.02
C PHE A 13 38.31 -0.78 -11.36
N HIS A 14 39.36 -0.79 -12.19
CA HIS A 14 40.73 -0.59 -11.74
C HIS A 14 41.05 0.92 -11.72
N PHE A 15 41.28 1.47 -10.53
CA PHE A 15 41.86 2.81 -10.38
C PHE A 15 43.40 2.73 -10.34
N LYS A 16 44.07 3.34 -11.32
CA LYS A 16 45.48 3.74 -11.18
C LYS A 16 45.50 5.19 -10.71
N THR A 17 45.95 5.43 -9.48
CA THR A 17 46.18 6.78 -8.96
C THR A 17 47.66 7.13 -9.08
N ASN A 18 48.00 8.13 -9.90
CA ASN A 18 49.25 8.86 -9.74
C ASN A 18 49.06 9.87 -8.60
N LEU A 19 49.72 9.62 -7.47
CA LEU A 19 49.71 10.51 -6.31
C LEU A 19 50.59 11.75 -6.59
N GLY A 20 49.93 12.88 -6.77
CA GLY A 20 50.55 14.20 -6.74
C GLY A 20 49.52 15.23 -7.15
N LEU A 21 49.24 16.22 -6.29
CA LEU A 21 48.29 17.33 -6.51
C LEU A 21 46.78 17.06 -6.31
N ILE A 22 46.34 16.57 -5.14
CA ILE A 22 45.03 16.99 -4.60
C ILE A 22 45.16 17.08 -3.07
N ARG A 23 45.78 18.15 -2.55
CA ARG A 23 45.89 18.37 -1.09
C ARG A 23 45.03 19.50 -0.54
N ARG A 24 44.27 20.25 -1.36
CA ARG A 24 43.43 21.38 -0.88
C ARG A 24 42.22 21.71 -1.76
N LEU A 25 41.38 20.72 -2.05
CA LEU A 25 39.96 21.01 -2.29
C LEU A 25 39.17 20.16 -1.29
N PRO A 26 38.27 20.74 -0.46
CA PRO A 26 37.22 19.92 0.13
C PRO A 26 36.49 19.31 -1.06
N PHE A 27 36.59 18.00 -1.14
CA PHE A 27 35.96 17.18 -2.15
C PHE A 27 34.45 17.23 -1.90
N CYS A 28 33.83 18.36 -2.24
CA CYS A 28 32.40 18.45 -2.51
C CYS A 28 32.17 17.67 -3.80
N VAL A 29 32.35 16.36 -3.73
CA VAL A 29 31.74 15.46 -4.70
C VAL A 29 30.26 15.57 -4.47
N LEU A 30 29.67 16.47 -5.27
CA LEU A 30 28.53 16.21 -6.14
C LEU A 30 27.96 14.79 -5.98
N PHE A 31 27.32 14.55 -4.85
CA PHE A 31 26.27 13.55 -4.68
C PHE A 31 24.97 14.13 -5.27
N ALA A 32 25.03 14.59 -6.52
CA ALA A 32 23.86 15.08 -7.26
C ALA A 32 23.21 13.98 -8.12
N PHE A 33 23.67 12.73 -8.00
CA PHE A 33 23.12 11.57 -8.73
C PHE A 33 22.39 10.55 -7.84
N LEU A 34 21.97 10.93 -6.63
CA LEU A 34 20.98 10.20 -5.82
C LEU A 34 19.60 10.87 -5.81
N LEU A 35 19.22 11.56 -6.88
CA LEU A 35 17.83 11.96 -7.11
C LEU A 35 17.05 10.74 -7.61
N GLY A 36 16.79 9.79 -6.70
CA GLY A 36 16.22 8.47 -7.04
C GLY A 36 15.45 7.80 -5.91
N GLN A 37 15.00 8.55 -4.92
CA GLN A 37 13.86 8.22 -4.06
C GLN A 37 13.49 9.52 -3.34
N GLU A 38 12.39 10.15 -3.71
CA GLU A 38 11.85 11.27 -2.95
C GLU A 38 11.49 10.78 -1.54
N ASN A 39 12.42 10.93 -0.59
CA ASN A 39 12.34 10.78 0.87
C ASN A 39 10.95 10.37 1.42
N SER A 40 10.54 9.13 1.20
CA SER A 40 9.44 8.51 1.90
C SER A 40 10.01 7.28 2.60
N PRO A 41 9.82 7.12 3.92
CA PRO A 41 10.29 5.94 4.64
C PRO A 41 9.51 4.65 4.29
N GLY A 42 8.52 4.71 3.38
CA GLY A 42 7.66 3.59 3.02
C GLY A 42 7.78 3.13 1.56
N LEU A 43 7.02 2.07 1.23
CA LEU A 43 6.87 1.60 -0.14
C LEU A 43 5.94 2.55 -0.92
N ARG A 44 6.39 3.04 -2.08
CA ARG A 44 5.57 3.87 -2.98
C ARG A 44 4.88 2.99 -4.00
N PHE A 45 3.56 3.10 -4.06
CA PHE A 45 2.75 2.45 -5.08
C PHE A 45 2.28 3.48 -6.12
N TYR A 46 2.36 3.11 -7.39
CA TYR A 46 1.92 3.88 -8.54
C TYR A 46 0.60 3.31 -9.07
N ASN A 47 -0.38 4.20 -9.22
CA ASN A 47 -1.55 3.92 -10.02
C ASN A 47 -1.15 3.92 -11.51
N LYS A 48 -1.94 3.26 -12.36
CA LYS A 48 -1.79 3.25 -13.83
C LYS A 48 -1.69 4.65 -14.46
N TYR A 49 -2.22 5.66 -13.75
CA TYR A 49 -2.22 7.06 -14.19
C TYR A 49 -0.98 7.85 -13.74
N GLY A 50 -0.15 7.31 -12.83
CA GLY A 50 0.86 8.06 -12.06
C GLY A 50 2.24 8.27 -12.70
N LEU A 51 2.52 7.73 -13.89
CA LEU A 51 3.79 7.94 -14.60
C LEU A 51 3.55 7.89 -16.11
N GLY A 52 3.16 9.02 -16.71
CA GLY A 52 3.14 9.18 -18.17
C GLY A 52 2.43 8.05 -18.93
N LYS A 53 1.14 7.83 -18.67
CA LYS A 53 0.18 7.02 -19.46
C LYS A 53 0.53 5.55 -19.81
N ILE A 54 1.68 4.99 -19.45
CA ILE A 54 2.10 3.62 -19.83
C ILE A 54 2.91 2.93 -18.71
N SER A 55 2.51 3.08 -17.44
CA SER A 55 3.07 2.27 -16.35
C SER A 55 2.06 1.25 -15.84
N GLU A 56 2.52 0.03 -15.59
CA GLU A 56 1.73 -0.98 -14.86
C GLU A 56 1.42 -0.45 -13.45
N PHE A 57 0.26 -0.86 -12.91
CA PHE A 57 -0.04 -0.60 -11.50
C PHE A 57 0.93 -1.41 -10.65
N SER A 58 1.50 -0.79 -9.61
CA SER A 58 2.29 -1.54 -8.64
C SER A 58 1.38 -2.00 -7.51
N TYR A 59 1.59 -3.23 -7.05
CA TYR A 59 0.90 -3.81 -5.91
C TYR A 59 1.89 -4.67 -5.11
N LEU A 60 1.51 -5.02 -3.89
CA LEU A 60 2.27 -5.94 -3.05
C LEU A 60 1.39 -7.15 -2.77
N ASP A 61 1.69 -8.29 -3.38
CA ASP A 61 1.10 -9.56 -2.97
C ASP A 61 1.87 -10.06 -1.74
N ILE A 62 1.22 -10.03 -0.57
CA ILE A 62 1.81 -10.49 0.69
C ILE A 62 1.80 -12.02 0.76
N SER A 63 0.81 -12.64 0.13
CA SER A 63 0.62 -14.09 0.17
C SER A 63 1.48 -14.82 -0.86
N THR A 64 1.97 -14.10 -1.89
CA THR A 64 2.93 -14.47 -2.94
C THR A 64 2.66 -15.76 -3.72
N ASN A 65 2.44 -16.90 -3.07
CA ASN A 65 2.04 -18.18 -3.67
C ASN A 65 1.04 -18.98 -2.82
N ASP A 66 1.11 -18.87 -1.48
CA ASP A 66 0.33 -19.69 -0.57
C ASP A 66 -0.59 -18.81 0.30
N PRO A 67 -1.82 -19.25 0.57
CA PRO A 67 -2.67 -18.54 1.51
C PRO A 67 -2.05 -18.56 2.92
N ILE A 68 -2.35 -17.51 3.68
CA ILE A 68 -1.97 -17.38 5.08
C ILE A 68 -3.09 -18.04 5.90
N ALA A 69 -2.76 -19.12 6.62
CA ALA A 69 -3.68 -19.74 7.55
C ALA A 69 -3.83 -18.84 8.79
N VAL A 70 -5.07 -18.51 9.12
CA VAL A 70 -5.44 -17.70 10.29
C VAL A 70 -6.60 -18.36 11.03
N GLU A 71 -6.58 -18.27 12.35
CA GLU A 71 -7.59 -18.85 13.23
C GLU A 71 -8.06 -17.81 14.23
N ASN A 72 -9.34 -17.86 14.60
CA ASN A 72 -10.05 -17.01 15.56
C ASN A 72 -10.08 -15.50 15.21
N GLU A 73 -8.94 -14.87 14.97
CA GLU A 73 -8.83 -13.46 14.65
C GLU A 73 -7.59 -13.16 13.79
N PHE A 74 -7.71 -12.21 12.86
CA PHE A 74 -6.54 -11.57 12.25
C PHE A 74 -6.74 -10.06 12.08
N THR A 75 -5.64 -9.33 12.04
CA THR A 75 -5.65 -7.88 11.79
C THR A 75 -4.66 -7.48 10.69
N LEU A 76 -5.15 -6.76 9.69
CA LEU A 76 -4.33 -6.02 8.73
C LEU A 76 -4.23 -4.55 9.20
N SER A 77 -3.03 -4.09 9.56
CA SER A 77 -2.81 -2.72 10.05
C SER A 77 -1.61 -2.08 9.38
N PHE A 78 -1.79 -0.87 8.85
CA PHE A 78 -0.71 -0.13 8.19
C PHE A 78 -0.98 1.38 8.17
N GLN A 79 0.07 2.14 7.90
CA GLN A 79 -0.03 3.57 7.62
C GLN A 79 0.16 3.82 6.13
N PHE A 80 -0.59 4.78 5.59
CA PHE A 80 -0.51 5.17 4.20
C PHE A 80 -0.71 6.68 4.03
N LEU A 81 -0.28 7.21 2.91
CA LEU A 81 -0.62 8.56 2.46
C LEU A 81 -0.93 8.51 0.97
N ILE A 82 -1.70 9.48 0.49
CA ILE A 82 -2.05 9.60 -0.93
C ILE A 82 -1.41 10.89 -1.45
N ARG A 83 -0.41 10.76 -2.34
CA ARG A 83 0.27 11.91 -2.95
C ARG A 83 -0.52 12.52 -4.10
N GLU A 84 -1.09 11.66 -4.92
CA GLU A 84 -1.84 12.01 -6.13
C GLU A 84 -3.26 11.43 -5.97
N PRO A 85 -4.17 12.19 -5.33
CA PRO A 85 -5.51 11.70 -4.98
C PRO A 85 -6.49 11.67 -6.16
N ASN A 86 -6.02 11.77 -7.41
CA ASN A 86 -6.90 11.67 -8.57
C ASN A 86 -6.21 10.85 -9.67
N PRO A 87 -6.86 9.82 -10.24
CA PRO A 87 -8.22 9.37 -9.95
C PRO A 87 -8.30 8.35 -8.80
N PHE A 88 -9.50 7.82 -8.57
CA PHE A 88 -9.80 6.66 -7.71
C PHE A 88 -8.69 5.59 -7.67
N GLY A 89 -8.60 4.86 -6.55
CA GLY A 89 -7.60 3.80 -6.38
C GLY A 89 -8.02 2.68 -5.43
N PHE A 90 -7.39 1.52 -5.57
CA PHE A 90 -7.50 0.42 -4.60
C PHE A 90 -6.40 0.56 -3.55
N ILE A 91 -6.74 0.31 -2.28
CA ILE A 91 -5.78 0.37 -1.17
C ILE A 91 -5.33 -1.05 -0.80
N PHE A 92 -6.28 -1.95 -0.61
CA PHE A 92 -6.00 -3.37 -0.41
C PHE A 92 -7.17 -4.22 -0.90
N HIS A 93 -6.87 -5.49 -1.16
CA HIS A 93 -7.83 -6.56 -1.41
C HIS A 93 -7.49 -7.77 -0.55
N ILE A 94 -8.47 -8.26 0.20
CA ILE A 94 -8.38 -9.52 0.95
C ILE A 94 -9.36 -10.51 0.32
N ASN A 95 -8.93 -11.74 0.13
CA ASN A 95 -9.81 -12.85 -0.21
C ASN A 95 -9.46 -14.05 0.67
N GLY A 96 -10.34 -15.04 0.73
CA GLY A 96 -10.02 -16.33 1.33
C GLY A 96 -10.85 -17.45 0.74
N ASP A 97 -10.57 -18.69 1.17
CA ASP A 97 -11.28 -19.87 0.67
C ASP A 97 -12.77 -19.84 1.05
N SER A 98 -13.09 -19.41 2.28
CA SER A 98 -14.46 -19.26 2.79
C SER A 98 -14.78 -17.85 3.28
N LEU A 99 -13.83 -16.93 3.20
CA LEU A 99 -14.03 -15.51 3.45
C LEU A 99 -14.35 -14.82 2.11
N PRO A 100 -15.51 -14.14 1.97
CA PRO A 100 -15.79 -13.35 0.78
C PRO A 100 -14.71 -12.31 0.54
N SER A 101 -14.52 -11.98 -0.73
CA SER A 101 -13.55 -10.96 -1.10
C SER A 101 -13.98 -9.61 -0.53
N SER A 102 -13.02 -8.89 0.04
CA SER A 102 -13.24 -7.61 0.70
C SER A 102 -12.16 -6.63 0.31
N LYS A 103 -12.54 -5.38 0.10
CA LYS A 103 -11.65 -4.37 -0.49
C LYS A 103 -11.85 -3.02 0.15
N MET A 104 -10.76 -2.30 0.31
CA MET A 104 -10.77 -0.88 0.61
C MET A 104 -10.44 -0.09 -0.66
N THR A 105 -11.33 0.84 -0.99
CA THR A 105 -11.22 1.69 -2.18
C THR A 105 -11.21 3.16 -1.80
N TYR A 106 -10.47 3.95 -2.55
CA TYR A 106 -10.46 5.39 -2.46
C TYR A 106 -11.29 6.00 -3.60
N ILE A 107 -12.22 6.90 -3.25
CA ILE A 107 -13.17 7.53 -4.19
C ILE A 107 -13.12 9.05 -4.05
N ASP A 108 -12.85 9.76 -5.15
CA ASP A 108 -12.62 11.21 -5.18
C ASP A 108 -13.69 12.03 -5.91
N PHE A 109 -14.67 11.36 -6.53
CA PHE A 109 -15.62 12.00 -7.45
C PHE A 109 -17.05 12.15 -6.93
N LYS A 110 -17.37 11.65 -5.71
CA LYS A 110 -18.73 11.74 -5.14
C LYS A 110 -19.09 13.17 -4.69
N GLN A 111 -18.12 13.92 -4.17
CA GLN A 111 -18.29 15.30 -3.71
C GLN A 111 -17.07 16.16 -4.08
N VAL A 112 -17.28 17.48 -4.16
CA VAL A 112 -16.25 18.43 -4.61
C VAL A 112 -15.06 18.46 -3.63
N ASP A 113 -15.33 18.61 -2.34
CA ASP A 113 -14.30 18.83 -1.31
C ASP A 113 -14.07 17.60 -0.40
N THR A 114 -14.80 16.52 -0.64
CA THR A 114 -14.76 15.31 0.17
C THR A 114 -14.49 14.09 -0.71
N SER A 115 -13.54 13.28 -0.26
CA SER A 115 -13.28 11.95 -0.79
C SER A 115 -13.73 10.90 0.23
N TYR A 116 -13.75 9.64 -0.18
CA TYR A 116 -14.23 8.54 0.66
C TYR A 116 -13.27 7.37 0.61
N PHE A 117 -13.01 6.77 1.77
CA PHE A 117 -12.47 5.42 1.86
C PHE A 117 -13.64 4.45 2.05
N GLU A 118 -13.88 3.59 1.07
CA GLU A 118 -15.01 2.66 1.09
C GLU A 118 -14.52 1.22 1.24
N PHE A 119 -14.94 0.61 2.34
CA PHE A 119 -14.75 -0.80 2.61
C PHE A 119 -16.00 -1.58 2.21
N SER A 120 -15.82 -2.61 1.39
CA SER A 120 -16.91 -3.47 0.92
C SER A 120 -16.53 -4.93 1.06
N ILE A 121 -17.53 -5.77 1.32
CA ILE A 121 -17.44 -7.22 1.35
C ILE A 121 -18.37 -7.73 0.25
N ASP A 122 -17.87 -8.59 -0.63
CA ASP A 122 -18.67 -9.20 -1.70
C ASP A 122 -19.85 -9.98 -1.08
N GLY A 123 -21.06 -9.72 -1.56
CA GLY A 123 -22.29 -10.30 -1.02
C GLY A 123 -22.99 -9.45 0.05
N MET A 124 -22.42 -8.30 0.44
CA MET A 124 -23.13 -7.27 1.21
C MET A 124 -23.52 -6.10 0.30
N ASP A 125 -24.76 -5.62 0.45
CA ASP A 125 -25.32 -4.54 -0.38
C ASP A 125 -24.71 -3.16 -0.05
N GLU A 126 -24.26 -2.97 1.19
CA GLU A 126 -23.75 -1.69 1.67
C GLU A 126 -22.24 -1.74 1.96
N ALA A 127 -21.53 -0.72 1.47
CA ALA A 127 -20.14 -0.46 1.83
C ALA A 127 -20.08 0.49 3.03
N ILE A 128 -19.12 0.27 3.93
CA ILE A 128 -18.78 1.28 4.93
C ILE A 128 -18.00 2.39 4.24
N SER A 129 -18.48 3.61 4.38
CA SER A 129 -17.87 4.79 3.81
C SER A 129 -17.30 5.70 4.90
N PHE A 130 -16.02 6.01 4.81
CA PHE A 130 -15.33 6.97 5.67
C PHE A 130 -15.06 8.26 4.88
N PRO A 131 -15.78 9.36 5.15
CA PRO A 131 -15.50 10.64 4.50
C PRO A 131 -14.16 11.20 4.99
N ILE A 132 -13.41 11.79 4.07
CA ILE A 132 -12.18 12.52 4.36
C ILE A 132 -12.14 13.80 3.53
N ALA A 133 -11.79 14.93 4.17
CA ALA A 133 -11.64 16.19 3.45
C ALA A 133 -10.45 16.09 2.49
N LYS A 134 -10.59 16.55 1.24
CA LYS A 134 -9.49 16.51 0.26
C LYS A 134 -8.27 17.31 0.72
N SER A 135 -8.47 18.33 1.55
CA SER A 135 -7.40 19.09 2.20
C SER A 135 -6.54 18.26 3.17
N GLU A 136 -7.04 17.12 3.65
CA GLU A 136 -6.28 16.20 4.51
C GLU A 136 -5.43 15.21 3.69
N LEU A 137 -5.70 15.03 2.40
CA LEU A 137 -4.96 14.12 1.52
C LEU A 137 -3.72 14.81 0.95
N THR A 138 -2.70 14.97 1.78
CA THR A 138 -1.44 15.63 1.39
C THR A 138 -0.26 14.68 1.50
N ALA A 139 0.86 15.01 0.83
CA ALA A 139 2.11 14.25 0.90
C ALA A 139 2.75 14.20 2.31
N PHE A 140 2.18 14.90 3.29
CA PHE A 140 2.67 14.97 4.67
C PHE A 140 1.70 14.40 5.70
N ASN A 141 0.48 14.07 5.30
CA ASN A 141 -0.53 13.55 6.22
C ASN A 141 -0.63 12.04 6.09
N TRP A 142 -0.24 11.33 7.15
CA TRP A 142 -0.33 9.88 7.22
C TRP A 142 -1.65 9.46 7.85
N HIS A 143 -2.28 8.47 7.25
CA HIS A 143 -3.49 7.85 7.74
C HIS A 143 -3.18 6.46 8.27
N HIS A 144 -3.77 6.09 9.40
CA HIS A 144 -3.67 4.75 9.96
C HIS A 144 -4.95 3.99 9.65
N LEU A 145 -4.83 2.83 9.04
CA LEU A 145 -5.94 1.92 8.79
C LEU A 145 -5.67 0.59 9.48
N SER A 146 -6.68 0.10 10.18
CA SER A 146 -6.69 -1.23 10.80
C SER A 146 -7.99 -1.93 10.46
N VAL A 147 -7.91 -3.17 9.98
CA VAL A 147 -9.06 -4.03 9.70
C VAL A 147 -8.85 -5.34 10.43
N THR A 148 -9.71 -5.62 11.40
CA THR A 148 -9.69 -6.82 12.23
C THR A 148 -10.88 -7.69 11.86
N TYR A 149 -10.61 -8.94 11.48
CA TYR A 149 -11.62 -9.97 11.31
C TYR A 149 -11.59 -10.86 12.54
N ASN A 150 -12.69 -10.89 13.28
CA ASN A 150 -12.89 -11.79 14.39
C ASN A 150 -13.88 -12.87 13.96
N PHE A 151 -13.38 -14.07 13.74
CA PHE A 151 -14.14 -15.22 13.26
C PHE A 151 -15.00 -15.85 14.35
N VAL A 152 -14.61 -15.68 15.62
CA VAL A 152 -15.37 -16.22 16.76
C VAL A 152 -16.68 -15.45 16.98
N TYR A 153 -16.65 -14.14 16.76
CA TYR A 153 -17.80 -13.25 16.97
C TYR A 153 -18.50 -12.82 15.69
N ASP A 154 -18.07 -13.34 14.54
CA ASP A 154 -18.57 -12.96 13.21
C ASP A 154 -18.51 -11.45 12.99
N GLU A 155 -17.39 -10.82 13.37
CA GLU A 155 -17.21 -9.36 13.31
C GLU A 155 -16.06 -8.94 12.42
N VAL A 156 -16.29 -7.89 11.62
CA VAL A 156 -15.23 -7.14 10.93
C VAL A 156 -15.19 -5.73 11.50
N ARG A 157 -14.11 -5.39 12.20
CA ARG A 157 -13.88 -4.06 12.76
C ARG A 157 -12.92 -3.28 11.86
N ILE A 158 -13.31 -2.09 11.46
CA ILE A 158 -12.48 -1.16 10.69
C ILE A 158 -12.23 0.10 11.51
N VAL A 159 -10.95 0.48 11.63
CA VAL A 159 -10.51 1.68 12.33
C VAL A 159 -9.70 2.55 11.39
N LEU A 160 -10.14 3.79 11.17
CA LEU A 160 -9.41 4.81 10.43
C LEU A 160 -8.99 5.96 11.36
N ASN A 161 -7.71 6.32 11.30
CA ASN A 161 -7.08 7.40 12.09
C ASN A 161 -7.36 7.32 13.60
N ASN A 162 -7.55 6.10 14.12
CA ASN A 162 -7.87 5.79 15.52
C ASN A 162 -9.18 6.40 16.06
N ASN A 163 -9.94 7.11 15.22
CA ASN A 163 -11.09 7.90 15.66
C ASN A 163 -12.39 7.43 14.99
N HIS A 164 -12.29 6.89 13.78
CA HIS A 164 -13.44 6.35 13.07
C HIS A 164 -13.46 4.84 13.23
N VAL A 165 -14.43 4.33 14.00
CA VAL A 165 -14.59 2.89 14.25
C VAL A 165 -15.93 2.46 13.69
N ASN A 166 -15.90 1.44 12.83
CA ASN A 166 -17.09 0.72 12.39
C ASN A 166 -16.93 -0.77 12.65
N VAL A 167 -18.04 -1.43 12.97
CA VAL A 167 -18.10 -2.88 13.17
C VAL A 167 -19.22 -3.42 12.30
N LEU A 168 -18.90 -4.41 11.48
CA LEU A 168 -19.86 -5.18 10.70
C LEU A 168 -20.04 -6.56 11.31
N LYS A 169 -21.24 -7.09 11.21
CA LYS A 169 -21.53 -8.50 11.48
C LYS A 169 -21.55 -9.26 10.17
N TYR A 170 -20.72 -10.29 10.06
CA TYR A 170 -20.61 -11.13 8.88
C TYR A 170 -20.23 -12.56 9.30
N PRO A 171 -21.08 -13.58 9.03
CA PRO A 171 -20.80 -14.97 9.38
C PRO A 171 -19.52 -15.50 8.72
N MET A 172 -18.61 -16.06 9.50
CA MET A 172 -17.31 -16.58 9.06
C MET A 172 -17.03 -17.95 9.67
N LEU A 173 -16.21 -18.76 8.99
CA LEU A 173 -15.65 -19.95 9.64
C LEU A 173 -14.48 -19.52 10.54
N ASN A 174 -14.30 -20.22 11.66
CA ASN A 174 -13.25 -19.95 12.66
C ASN A 174 -11.83 -20.05 12.13
N GLU A 175 -11.64 -20.77 11.02
CA GLU A 175 -10.36 -20.97 10.36
C GLU A 175 -10.47 -20.53 8.91
N GLN A 176 -9.49 -19.76 8.44
CA GLN A 176 -9.47 -19.23 7.09
C GLN A 176 -8.08 -19.29 6.49
N ASN A 177 -8.02 -19.59 5.21
CA ASN A 177 -6.86 -19.40 4.36
C ASN A 177 -7.07 -18.10 3.59
N ILE A 178 -6.33 -17.05 3.94
CA ILE A 178 -6.50 -15.70 3.36
C ILE A 178 -5.38 -15.35 2.38
N LYS A 179 -5.69 -14.53 1.38
CA LYS A 179 -4.69 -13.86 0.53
C LYS A 179 -4.88 -12.36 0.56
N ILE A 180 -3.77 -11.63 0.64
CA ILE A 180 -3.75 -10.17 0.76
C ILE A 180 -2.94 -9.57 -0.39
N ARG A 181 -3.53 -8.60 -1.09
CA ARG A 181 -2.97 -7.91 -2.26
C ARG A 181 -3.19 -6.40 -2.22
#